data_AF-I7IVI8-F1
#
_entry.id   AF-I7IVI8-F1
#
_cell.length_a   1.000
_cell.length_b   1.000
_cell.length_c   1.000
_cell.angle_alpha   90.00
_cell.angle_beta   90.00
_cell.angle_gamma   90.00
#
_symmetry.space_group_name_H-M   'P 1'
#
loop_
_entity.id
_entity.type
_entity.pdbx_description
1 polymer ?
#
loop_
_entity_poly.entity_id
_entity_poly.type
_entity_poly.pdbx_seq_one_letter_code
_entity_poly.pdbx_strand_id
1 'polypeptide(L)'
;MNDAELNKISKQGLNWVKDNLKFYRIGPSTIEVETPLIDAFGQKIYCFIMKQDEGYRVSDDSWMLYKLDPMQEDEDFQEAAQDIVLGSGFDYDDQTGEIFQDVTYAELAMMVNNLAQLEVALSFIK
;
A
#
# COMPACT_ATOMS: atom_id res chain seq x y z
N MET A 1 -8.73 29.80 -15.46
CA MET A 1 -9.54 28.74 -14.83
C MET A 1 -10.41 29.39 -13.79
N ASN A 2 -11.73 29.24 -13.89
CA ASN A 2 -12.68 29.80 -12.92
C ASN A 2 -13.03 28.78 -11.82
N ASP A 3 -13.71 29.23 -10.77
CA ASP A 3 -14.08 28.37 -9.63
C ASP A 3 -14.98 27.19 -10.05
N ALA A 4 -15.82 27.37 -11.08
CA ALA A 4 -16.68 26.31 -11.59
C ALA A 4 -15.86 25.21 -12.31
N GLU A 5 -14.81 25.58 -13.04
CA GLU A 5 -13.87 24.64 -13.65
C GLU A 5 -13.04 23.91 -12.59
N LEU A 6 -12.52 24.63 -11.58
CA LEU A 6 -11.80 24.04 -10.45
C LEU A 6 -12.64 22.97 -9.74
N ASN A 7 -13.90 23.29 -9.44
CA ASN A 7 -14.83 22.37 -8.80
C ASN A 7 -15.12 21.12 -9.65
N LYS A 8 -15.22 21.27 -10.97
CA LYS A 8 -15.38 20.13 -11.88
C LYS A 8 -14.16 19.21 -11.87
N ILE A 9 -12.96 19.79 -11.93
CA ILE A 9 -11.70 19.02 -11.93
C ILE A 9 -11.55 18.25 -10.61
N SER A 10 -11.75 18.92 -9.48
CA SER A 10 -11.66 18.30 -8.15
C SER A 10 -12.66 17.15 -7.99
N LYS A 11 -13.93 17.38 -8.36
CA LYS A 11 -14.98 16.34 -8.30
C LYS A 11 -14.66 15.15 -9.21
N GLN A 12 -14.11 15.41 -10.39
CA GLN A 12 -13.74 14.34 -11.32
C GLN A 12 -12.60 13.47 -10.76
N GLY A 13 -11.60 14.07 -10.12
CA GLY A 13 -10.52 13.33 -9.45
C GLY A 13 -11.06 12.42 -8.34
N LEU A 14 -11.92 12.95 -7.46
CA LEU A 14 -12.53 12.18 -6.37
C LEU A 14 -13.40 11.02 -6.88
N ASN A 15 -14.19 11.25 -7.93
CA ASN A 15 -15.00 10.22 -8.55
C ASN A 15 -14.13 9.10 -9.14
N TRP A 16 -13.05 9.46 -9.83
CA TRP A 16 -12.15 8.47 -10.42
C TRP A 16 -11.52 7.58 -9.34
N VAL A 17 -11.04 8.16 -8.24
CA VAL A 17 -10.49 7.39 -7.10
C VAL A 17 -11.53 6.42 -6.55
N LYS A 18 -12.77 6.90 -6.34
CA LYS A 18 -13.88 6.07 -5.86
C LYS A 18 -14.21 4.91 -6.81
N ASP A 19 -14.18 5.16 -8.12
CA ASP A 19 -14.56 4.15 -9.12
C ASP A 19 -13.46 3.10 -9.33
N ASN A 20 -12.22 3.41 -8.97
CA ASN A 20 -11.05 2.57 -9.22
C ASN A 20 -10.39 1.96 -7.97
N LEU A 21 -10.83 2.32 -6.76
CA LEU A 21 -10.54 1.55 -5.54
C LEU A 21 -11.64 0.53 -5.29
N LYS A 22 -11.28 -0.73 -5.02
CA LYS A 22 -12.23 -1.77 -4.58
C LYS A 22 -11.85 -2.25 -3.19
N PHE A 23 -12.88 -2.45 -2.36
CA PHE A 23 -12.72 -2.90 -0.98
C PHE A 23 -13.45 -4.23 -0.82
N TYR A 24 -12.71 -5.25 -0.39
CA TYR A 24 -13.24 -6.59 -0.17
C TYR A 24 -13.08 -6.96 1.29
N ARG A 25 -14.17 -7.38 1.95
CA ARG A 25 -14.09 -7.95 3.29
C ARG A 25 -13.65 -9.41 3.16
N ILE A 26 -12.42 -9.70 3.58
CA ILE A 26 -11.84 -11.05 3.48
C ILE A 26 -11.78 -11.79 4.82
N GLY A 27 -12.04 -11.09 5.93
CA GLY A 27 -12.13 -11.67 7.26
C GLY A 27 -13.00 -10.88 8.23
N PRO A 28 -13.13 -11.33 9.49
CA PRO A 28 -13.90 -10.62 10.52
C PRO A 28 -13.38 -9.19 10.77
N SER A 29 -12.06 -9.04 10.73
CA SER A 29 -11.33 -7.79 11.03
C SER A 29 -10.47 -7.27 9.89
N THR A 30 -10.54 -7.88 8.69
CA THR A 30 -9.63 -7.58 7.57
C THR A 30 -10.40 -7.16 6.32
N ILE A 31 -9.94 -6.06 5.71
CA ILE A 31 -10.37 -5.54 4.42
C ILE A 31 -9.17 -5.56 3.48
N GLU A 32 -9.31 -6.20 2.32
CA GLU A 32 -8.38 -6.07 1.21
C GLU A 32 -8.80 -4.87 0.33
N VAL A 33 -7.83 -4.10 -0.12
CA VAL A 33 -8.00 -2.91 -0.95
C VAL A 33 -7.25 -3.12 -2.26
N GLU A 34 -8.00 -3.32 -3.34
CA GLU A 34 -7.45 -3.33 -4.69
C GLU A 34 -7.30 -1.90 -5.18
N THR A 35 -6.08 -1.53 -5.54
CA THR A 35 -5.72 -0.18 -5.98
C THR A 35 -5.66 -0.08 -7.52
N PRO A 36 -5.77 1.14 -8.09
CA PRO A 36 -5.56 1.32 -9.53
C PRO A 36 -4.08 1.24 -9.95
N LEU A 37 -3.16 1.15 -9.00
CA LEU A 37 -1.72 1.17 -9.29
C LEU A 37 -1.28 -0.19 -9.84
N ILE A 38 -0.32 -0.12 -10.77
CA ILE A 38 0.24 -1.28 -11.46
C ILE A 38 1.74 -1.30 -11.19
N ASP A 39 2.24 -2.45 -10.77
CA ASP A 39 3.66 -2.66 -10.53
C ASP A 39 4.46 -2.95 -11.81
N ALA A 40 5.78 -3.10 -11.67
CA ALA A 40 6.70 -3.39 -12.77
C ALA A 40 6.38 -4.68 -13.55
N PHE A 41 5.57 -5.59 -12.98
CA PHE A 41 5.19 -6.87 -13.58
C PHE A 41 3.79 -6.82 -14.22
N GLY A 42 3.15 -5.65 -14.26
CA GLY A 42 1.81 -5.49 -14.82
C GLY A 42 0.70 -6.00 -13.91
N GLN A 43 0.96 -6.18 -12.61
CA GLN A 43 -0.03 -6.62 -11.63
C GLN A 43 -0.56 -5.45 -10.81
N LYS A 44 -1.82 -5.56 -10.37
CA LYS A 44 -2.41 -4.57 -9.46
C LYS A 44 -1.80 -4.69 -8.08
N ILE A 45 -1.67 -3.55 -7.41
CA ILE A 45 -1.26 -3.47 -6.01
C ILE A 45 -2.47 -3.64 -5.08
N TYR A 46 -2.28 -4.43 -4.03
CA TYR A 46 -3.27 -4.72 -3.00
C TYR A 46 -2.72 -4.34 -1.64
N CYS A 47 -3.51 -3.60 -0.85
CA CYS A 47 -3.16 -3.29 0.53
C CYS A 47 -4.22 -3.87 1.47
N PHE A 48 -3.85 -4.17 2.71
CA PHE A 48 -4.72 -4.76 3.70
C PHE A 48 -4.94 -3.79 4.86
N ILE A 49 -6.20 -3.61 5.25
CA ILE A 49 -6.60 -2.86 6.44
C ILE A 49 -7.08 -3.87 7.48
N MET A 50 -6.35 -3.99 8.58
CA MET A 50 -6.68 -4.87 9.69
C MET A 50 -7.10 -4.05 10.92
N LYS A 51 -8.24 -4.40 11.53
CA LYS A 51 -8.69 -3.75 12.75
C LYS A 51 -7.81 -4.19 13.94
N GLN A 52 -7.25 -3.21 14.64
CA GLN A 52 -6.53 -3.38 15.90
C GLN A 52 -7.39 -2.88 17.08
N ASP A 53 -6.98 -3.17 18.31
CA ASP A 53 -7.63 -2.66 19.53
C ASP A 53 -7.74 -1.12 19.48
N GLU A 54 -6.61 -0.47 19.16
CA GLU A 54 -6.51 0.97 18.93
C GLU A 54 -6.17 1.23 17.46
N GLY A 55 -7.09 1.82 16.71
CA GLY A 55 -6.87 2.14 15.29
C GLY A 55 -6.92 0.92 14.36
N TYR A 56 -6.02 0.91 13.38
CA TYR A 56 -5.94 -0.06 12.28
C TYR A 56 -4.50 -0.26 11.86
N ARG A 57 -4.17 -1.44 11.34
CA ARG A 57 -2.93 -1.69 10.61
C ARG A 57 -3.19 -1.59 9.12
N VAL A 58 -2.33 -0.88 8.39
CA VAL A 58 -2.24 -0.95 6.92
C VAL A 58 -1.01 -1.78 6.58
N SER A 59 -1.14 -2.81 5.75
CA SER A 59 -0.09 -3.81 5.49
C SER A 59 -0.13 -4.34 4.06
N ASP A 60 0.99 -4.86 3.56
CA ASP A 60 1.09 -5.59 2.29
C ASP A 60 0.84 -7.11 2.45
N ASP A 61 0.58 -7.58 3.68
CA ASP A 61 0.43 -9.01 4.04
C ASP A 61 1.63 -9.85 3.58
N SER A 62 2.84 -9.29 3.69
CA SER A 62 4.12 -9.91 3.31
C SER A 62 4.27 -10.22 1.81
N TRP A 63 3.37 -9.72 0.97
CA TRP A 63 3.33 -10.11 -0.44
C TRP A 63 4.45 -9.50 -1.27
N MET A 64 4.80 -8.22 -1.03
CA MET A 64 5.63 -7.48 -1.97
C MET A 64 7.06 -8.02 -2.03
N LEU A 65 7.70 -8.21 -0.88
CA LEU A 65 9.06 -8.75 -0.84
C LEU A 65 9.10 -10.24 -1.16
N TYR A 66 8.10 -11.02 -0.73
CA TYR A 66 7.97 -12.42 -1.14
C TYR A 66 7.90 -12.57 -2.66
N LYS A 67 7.14 -11.71 -3.34
CA LYS A 67 7.04 -11.72 -4.81
C LYS A 67 8.39 -11.47 -5.48
N LEU A 68 9.21 -10.57 -4.93
CA LEU A 68 10.49 -10.19 -5.52
C LEU A 68 11.59 -11.20 -5.21
N ASP A 69 11.66 -11.70 -3.98
CA ASP A 69 12.66 -12.66 -3.53
C ASP A 69 12.05 -13.68 -2.55
N PRO A 70 11.37 -14.74 -3.07
CA PRO A 70 10.61 -15.67 -2.24
C PRO A 70 11.44 -16.45 -1.21
N MET A 71 12.73 -16.64 -1.47
CA MET A 71 13.64 -17.40 -0.61
C MET A 71 14.46 -16.52 0.33
N GLN A 72 14.35 -15.19 0.22
CA GLN A 72 15.14 -14.22 0.98
C GLN A 72 16.65 -14.49 0.88
N GLU A 73 17.13 -14.89 -0.31
CA GLU A 73 18.52 -15.26 -0.53
C GLU A 73 19.37 -14.06 -1.00
N ASP A 74 18.74 -13.00 -1.49
CA ASP A 74 19.42 -11.81 -1.98
C ASP A 74 19.57 -10.77 -0.86
N GLU A 75 20.59 -10.95 -0.01
CA GLU A 75 20.83 -10.11 1.18
C GLU A 75 20.95 -8.61 0.82
N ASP A 76 21.65 -8.27 -0.27
CA ASP A 76 21.83 -6.88 -0.73
C ASP A 76 20.47 -6.26 -1.12
N PHE A 77 19.61 -7.04 -1.80
CA PHE A 77 18.25 -6.61 -2.12
C PHE A 77 17.39 -6.44 -0.87
N GLN A 78 17.45 -7.36 0.08
CA GLN A 78 16.66 -7.27 1.33
C GLN A 78 17.06 -6.04 2.14
N GLU A 79 18.36 -5.76 2.29
CA GLU A 79 18.85 -4.57 2.99
C GLU A 79 18.39 -3.29 2.29
N ALA A 80 18.53 -3.21 0.96
CA ALA A 80 18.08 -2.05 0.19
C ALA A 80 16.56 -1.84 0.26
N ALA A 81 15.77 -2.93 0.21
CA ALA A 81 14.32 -2.86 0.35
C ALA A 81 13.91 -2.37 1.74
N GLN A 82 14.53 -2.91 2.79
CA GLN A 82 14.30 -2.49 4.17
C GLN A 82 14.61 -1.01 4.38
N ASP A 83 15.74 -0.52 3.87
CA ASP A 83 16.12 0.90 3.95
C ASP A 83 15.06 1.80 3.30
N ILE A 84 14.52 1.40 2.14
CA ILE A 84 13.46 2.15 1.44
C ILE A 84 12.16 2.13 2.26
N VAL A 85 11.78 0.98 2.83
CA VAL A 85 10.57 0.82 3.65
C VAL A 85 10.65 1.74 4.88
N LEU A 86 11.73 1.65 5.65
CA LEU A 86 11.95 2.45 6.85
C LEU A 86 12.05 3.94 6.52
N GLY A 87 12.78 4.28 5.46
CA GLY A 87 12.91 5.65 4.96
C GLY A 87 11.58 6.27 4.49
N SER A 88 10.60 5.43 4.13
CA SER A 88 9.24 5.85 3.71
C SER A 88 8.27 5.98 4.89
N GLY A 89 8.71 5.69 6.12
CA GLY A 89 7.90 5.80 7.33
C GLY A 89 7.00 4.60 7.60
N PHE A 90 7.32 3.44 7.04
CA PHE A 90 6.68 2.16 7.35
C PHE A 90 7.55 1.35 8.32
N ASP A 91 6.90 0.51 9.11
CA ASP A 91 7.54 -0.54 9.87
C ASP A 91 7.73 -1.78 8.98
N TYR A 92 8.66 -2.64 9.40
CA TYR A 92 9.05 -3.85 8.70
C TYR A 92 9.21 -5.01 9.68
N ASP A 93 8.65 -6.17 9.35
CA ASP A 93 8.87 -7.42 10.11
C ASP A 93 9.91 -8.29 9.40
N ASP A 94 11.12 -8.34 9.96
CA ASP A 94 12.26 -9.11 9.42
C ASP A 94 11.99 -10.62 9.29
N GLN A 95 10.99 -11.18 10.00
CA GLN A 95 10.70 -12.62 9.93
C GLN A 95 9.79 -12.98 8.76
N THR A 96 8.84 -12.09 8.47
CA THR A 96 7.78 -12.36 7.49
C THR A 96 7.99 -11.58 6.20
N GLY A 97 8.76 -10.48 6.24
CA GLY A 97 8.84 -9.51 5.17
C GLY A 97 7.62 -8.59 5.10
N GLU A 98 6.76 -8.57 6.14
CA GLU A 98 5.59 -7.69 6.19
C GLU A 98 6.01 -6.22 6.25
N ILE A 99 5.44 -5.41 5.34
CA ILE A 99 5.52 -3.95 5.37
C ILE A 99 4.22 -3.44 5.96
N PHE A 100 4.28 -2.69 7.06
CA PHE A 100 3.06 -2.22 7.72
C PHE A 100 3.21 -0.85 8.40
N GLN A 101 2.07 -0.26 8.75
CA GLN A 101 2.02 0.89 9.65
C GLN A 101 0.69 0.89 10.41
N ASP A 102 0.76 1.15 11.72
CA ASP A 102 -0.41 1.27 12.58
C ASP A 102 -0.89 2.73 12.60
N VAL A 103 -2.17 2.95 12.31
CA VAL A 103 -2.74 4.26 12.02
C VAL A 103 -4.12 4.47 12.66
N THR A 104 -4.48 5.74 12.83
CA THR A 104 -5.84 6.12 13.19
C THR A 104 -6.78 6.07 11.99
N TYR A 105 -8.10 6.13 12.24
CA TYR A 105 -9.09 6.22 11.16
C TYR A 105 -8.88 7.42 10.22
N ALA A 106 -8.37 8.54 10.75
CA ALA A 106 -8.15 9.76 9.98
C ALA A 106 -6.99 9.62 8.96
N GLU A 107 -6.06 8.71 9.23
CA GLU A 107 -4.85 8.50 8.43
C GLU A 107 -4.99 7.34 7.44
N LEU A 108 -5.97 6.44 7.62
CA LEU A 108 -6.20 5.24 6.82
C LEU A 108 -6.08 5.46 5.31
N ALA A 109 -6.83 6.43 4.76
CA ALA A 109 -6.88 6.65 3.32
C ALA A 109 -5.52 7.12 2.77
N MET A 110 -4.81 7.95 3.52
CA MET A 110 -3.48 8.41 3.16
C MET A 110 -2.47 7.25 3.23
N MET A 111 -2.52 6.45 4.30
CA MET A 111 -1.57 5.36 4.49
C MET A 111 -1.72 4.24 3.46
N VAL A 112 -2.95 3.87 3.09
CA VAL A 112 -3.21 2.92 2.00
C VAL A 112 -2.61 3.43 0.68
N ASN A 113 -2.78 4.71 0.37
CA ASN A 113 -2.20 5.31 -0.82
C ASN A 113 -0.66 5.35 -0.78
N ASN A 114 -0.08 5.62 0.39
CA ASN A 114 1.37 5.65 0.56
C ASN A 114 1.97 4.26 0.41
N LEU A 115 1.35 3.24 1.02
CA LEU A 115 1.80 1.85 0.91
C LEU A 115 1.72 1.39 -0.55
N ALA A 116 0.60 1.68 -1.22
CA ALA A 116 0.44 1.28 -2.61
C ALA A 116 1.51 1.88 -3.54
N GLN A 117 1.92 3.14 -3.29
CA GLN A 117 3.01 3.78 -4.04
C GLN A 117 4.39 3.19 -3.69
N LEU A 118 4.60 2.85 -2.41
CA LEU A 118 5.82 2.19 -1.96
C LEU A 118 5.96 0.82 -2.63
N GLU A 119 4.90 0.01 -2.66
CA GLU A 119 4.91 -1.29 -3.35
C GLU A 119 5.23 -1.16 -4.85
N VAL A 120 4.69 -0.13 -5.53
CA VAL A 120 5.09 0.16 -6.92
C VAL A 120 6.58 0.49 -6.99
N ALA A 121 7.11 1.35 -6.12
CA ALA A 121 8.52 1.72 -6.14
C ALA A 121 9.43 0.51 -5.89
N LEU A 122 9.10 -0.31 -4.89
CA LEU A 122 9.82 -1.55 -4.57
C LEU A 122 9.81 -2.52 -5.76
N SER A 123 8.72 -2.58 -6.54
CA SER A 123 8.67 -3.46 -7.71
C SER A 123 9.72 -3.17 -8.79
N PHE A 124 10.35 -1.98 -8.78
CA PHE A 124 11.39 -1.57 -9.74
C PHE A 124 12.82 -1.70 -9.23
N ILE A 125 13.03 -2.10 -7.97
CA ILE A 125 14.39 -2.19 -7.40
C ILE A 125 15.11 -3.50 -7.76
N LYS A 126 14.43 -4.43 -8.46
CA LYS A 126 14.97 -5.71 -8.93
C LYS A 126 15.10 -5.76 -10.45
#